data_AF-A0A662J1D3-F1
#
_entry.id   AF-A0A662J1D3-F1
#
_cell.length_a   1.000
_cell.length_b   1.000
_cell.length_c   1.000
_cell.angle_alpha   90.00
_cell.angle_beta   90.00
_cell.angle_gamma   90.00
#
_symmetry.space_group_name_H-M   'P 1'
#
loop_
_entity.id
_entity.type
_entity.pdbx_description
1 polymer ?
#
loop_
_entity_poly.entity_id
_entity_poly.type
_entity_poly.pdbx_seq_one_letter_code
_entity_poly.pdbx_strand_id
1 'polypeptide(L)'
;MKRRSYPHLSDIAEAIYEVLSREFVKPQLFYDKVKLKLEEKGFCTIHVTVKRVWRVYEDMVRRGRIYDVLGVVEDYGGYEDYLG
;
A
#
# COMPACT_ATOMS: atom_id res chain seq x y z
N MET A 1 6.74 29.54 -3.88
CA MET A 1 6.54 28.27 -3.14
C MET A 1 5.82 27.29 -4.09
N LYS A 2 6.46 26.20 -4.54
CA LYS A 2 5.77 25.19 -5.37
C LYS A 2 4.68 24.54 -4.50
N ARG A 3 3.42 24.56 -4.97
CA ARG A 3 2.35 23.79 -4.30
C ARG A 3 2.72 22.30 -4.42
N ARG A 4 2.84 21.61 -3.29
CA ARG A 4 2.99 20.15 -3.30
C ARG A 4 1.73 19.58 -3.93
N SER A 5 1.91 18.75 -4.96
CA SER A 5 0.78 18.06 -5.59
C SER A 5 0.18 17.05 -4.62
N TYR A 6 -1.12 16.79 -4.76
CA TYR A 6 -1.74 15.68 -4.04
C TYR A 6 -1.45 14.38 -4.79
N PRO A 7 -1.21 13.27 -4.08
CA PRO A 7 -0.95 12.00 -4.74
C PRO A 7 -2.25 11.46 -5.36
N HIS A 8 -2.14 11.05 -6.62
CA HIS A 8 -3.14 10.24 -7.30
C HIS A 8 -3.05 8.78 -6.82
N LEU A 9 -4.01 7.96 -7.25
CA LEU A 9 -4.06 6.55 -6.89
C LEU A 9 -2.80 5.79 -7.37
N SER A 10 -2.28 6.12 -8.56
CA SER A 10 -1.04 5.56 -9.09
C SER A 10 0.16 5.88 -8.19
N ASP A 11 0.26 7.11 -7.67
CA ASP A 11 1.36 7.52 -6.81
C ASP A 11 1.35 6.76 -5.47
N ILE A 12 0.17 6.52 -4.90
CA ILE A 12 0.01 5.71 -3.69
C ILE A 12 0.40 4.26 -3.98
N ALA A 13 -0.05 3.69 -5.10
CA ALA A 13 0.29 2.32 -5.48
C ALA A 13 1.80 2.14 -5.69
N GLU A 14 2.46 3.09 -6.35
CA GLU A 14 3.91 3.09 -6.54
C GLU A 14 4.65 3.20 -5.20
N ALA A 15 4.21 4.10 -4.31
CA ALA A 15 4.80 4.22 -2.97
C ALA A 15 4.65 2.94 -2.14
N ILE A 16 3.50 2.26 -2.22
CA ILE A 16 3.28 0.95 -1.59
C ILE A 16 4.30 -0.07 -2.12
N TYR A 17 4.44 -0.17 -3.44
CA TYR A 17 5.38 -1.10 -4.07
C TYR A 17 6.83 -0.83 -3.65
N GLU A 18 7.25 0.43 -3.62
CA GLU A 18 8.60 0.81 -3.19
C GLU A 18 8.86 0.51 -1.71
N VAL A 19 7.85 0.68 -0.84
CA VAL A 19 7.99 0.36 0.59
C VAL A 19 8.14 -1.15 0.79
N LEU A 20 7.31 -1.95 0.12
CA LEU A 20 7.30 -3.41 0.28
C LEU A 20 8.50 -4.09 -0.40
N SER A 21 9.08 -3.49 -1.43
CA SER A 21 10.24 -4.05 -2.15
C SER A 21 11.58 -3.84 -1.44
N ARG A 22 11.66 -2.90 -0.48
CA ARG A 22 12.93 -2.55 0.19
C ARG A 22 13.14 -3.31 1.49
N GLU A 23 12.08 -3.62 2.22
CA GLU A 23 12.18 -4.21 3.55
C GLU A 23 10.87 -4.89 3.97
N PHE A 24 10.97 -5.81 4.93
CA PHE A 24 9.79 -6.36 5.58
C PHE A 24 9.13 -5.31 6.48
N VAL A 25 7.84 -5.07 6.29
CA VAL A 25 7.08 -4.05 7.02
C VAL A 25 6.00 -4.72 7.87
N LYS A 26 6.00 -4.44 9.17
CA LYS A 26 4.88 -4.86 10.03
C LYS A 26 3.61 -4.11 9.61
N PRO A 27 2.44 -4.78 9.52
CA PRO A 27 1.18 -4.15 9.09
C PRO A 27 0.84 -2.85 9.83
N GLN A 28 1.10 -2.79 11.13
CA GLN A 28 0.88 -1.61 11.97
C GLN A 28 1.73 -0.38 11.61
N LEU A 29 2.87 -0.57 10.93
CA LEU A 29 3.76 0.51 10.47
C LEU A 29 3.58 0.83 8.99
N PHE A 30 2.79 0.04 8.26
CA PHE A 30 2.68 0.11 6.81
C PHE A 30 2.21 1.49 6.34
N TYR A 31 1.14 2.00 6.95
CA TYR A 31 0.61 3.32 6.61
C TYR A 31 1.64 4.43 6.80
N ASP A 32 2.35 4.46 7.92
CA ASP A 32 3.31 5.51 8.23
C ASP A 32 4.48 5.48 7.24
N LYS A 33 4.96 4.29 6.86
CA LYS A 33 6.01 4.15 5.86
C LYS A 33 5.58 4.62 4.47
N VAL A 34 4.36 4.27 4.03
CA VAL A 34 3.82 4.73 2.74
C VAL A 34 3.63 6.25 2.75
N LYS A 35 3.12 6.81 3.84
CA LYS A 35 2.94 8.25 3.99
C LYS A 35 4.28 8.99 3.94
N LEU A 36 5.28 8.52 4.69
CA LEU A 36 6.63 9.09 4.67
C LEU A 36 7.21 9.05 3.25
N LYS A 37 7.05 7.93 2.55
CA LYS A 37 7.54 7.76 1.18
C LYS A 37 6.90 8.75 0.19
N LEU A 38 5.61 9.04 0.34
CA LEU A 38 4.92 10.06 -0.45
C LEU A 38 5.43 11.47 -0.12
N GLU A 39 5.72 11.76 1.15
CA GLU A 39 6.29 13.05 1.57
C GLU A 39 7.71 13.25 1.05
N GLU A 40 8.55 12.21 1.05
CA GLU A 40 9.88 12.21 0.43
C GLU A 40 9.83 12.50 -1.07
N LYS A 41 8.79 12.00 -1.76
CA LYS A 41 8.51 12.31 -3.17
C LYS A 41 7.96 13.74 -3.38
N GLY A 42 7.74 14.51 -2.31
CA GLY A 42 7.27 15.89 -2.36
C GLY A 42 5.76 16.06 -2.45
N PHE A 43 4.97 15.01 -2.20
CA PHE A 43 3.51 15.10 -2.19
C PHE A 43 2.95 15.74 -0.92
N CYS A 44 1.74 16.29 -1.04
CA CYS A 44 0.93 16.73 0.09
C CYS A 44 0.07 15.56 0.59
N THR A 45 0.34 15.05 1.78
CA THR A 45 -0.28 13.83 2.35
C THR A 45 -1.45 14.11 3.29
N ILE A 46 -1.86 15.36 3.47
CA ILE A 46 -2.92 15.75 4.42
C ILE A 46 -4.26 15.02 4.20
N HIS A 47 -4.52 14.56 2.97
CA HIS A 47 -5.73 13.81 2.59
C HIS A 47 -5.47 12.32 2.32
N VAL A 48 -4.25 11.84 2.60
CA VAL A 48 -3.91 10.41 2.52
C VAL A 48 -4.28 9.78 3.85
N THR A 49 -5.41 9.07 3.87
CA THR A 49 -5.89 8.39 5.07
C THR A 49 -5.43 6.94 5.11
N VAL A 50 -5.36 6.37 6.32
CA VAL A 50 -5.07 4.95 6.57
C VAL A 50 -5.96 4.06 5.68
N LYS A 51 -7.27 4.31 5.69
CA LYS A 51 -8.25 3.56 4.90
C LYS A 51 -7.98 3.62 3.39
N ARG A 52 -7.53 4.77 2.87
CA ARG A 52 -7.23 4.93 1.44
C ARG A 52 -6.00 4.11 1.04
N VAL A 53 -4.96 4.11 1.87
CA VAL A 53 -3.74 3.31 1.62
C VAL A 53 -4.08 1.82 1.62
N TRP A 54 -4.82 1.34 2.62
CA TRP A 54 -5.24 -0.06 2.70
C TRP A 54 -6.11 -0.50 1.52
N ARG A 55 -7.07 0.33 1.09
CA ARG A 55 -7.87 0.03 -0.12
C ARG A 55 -7.00 -0.10 -1.37
N VAL A 56 -5.99 0.74 -1.52
CA VAL A 56 -5.08 0.66 -2.69
C VAL A 56 -4.23 -0.60 -2.60
N TYR A 57 -3.71 -0.94 -1.41
CA TYR A 57 -2.99 -2.19 -1.18
C TYR A 57 -3.85 -3.42 -1.53
N GLU A 58 -5.05 -3.50 -0.97
CA GLU A 58 -6.00 -4.60 -1.23
C GLU A 58 -6.33 -4.72 -2.73
N ASP A 59 -6.60 -3.61 -3.41
CA ASP A 59 -6.86 -3.60 -4.85
C ASP A 59 -5.64 -4.08 -5.65
N MET A 60 -4.42 -3.71 -5.26
CA MET A 60 -3.20 -4.21 -5.89
C MET A 60 -3.03 -5.73 -5.71
N VAL A 61 -3.29 -6.24 -4.51
CA VAL A 61 -3.24 -7.68 -4.19
C VAL A 61 -4.29 -8.45 -4.99
N ARG A 62 -5.56 -8.04 -4.91
CA ARG A 62 -6.68 -8.71 -5.60
C ARG A 62 -6.54 -8.70 -7.12
N ARG A 63 -5.91 -7.67 -7.70
CA ARG A 63 -5.61 -7.60 -9.14
C ARG A 63 -4.34 -8.36 -9.55
N GLY A 64 -3.65 -9.01 -8.61
CA GLY A 64 -2.41 -9.75 -8.87
C GLY A 64 -1.22 -8.85 -9.24
N ARG A 65 -1.24 -7.57 -8.88
CA ARG A 65 -0.12 -6.64 -9.13
C ARG A 65 1.02 -6.85 -8.13
N ILE A 66 0.68 -7.25 -6.91
CA ILE A 66 1.60 -7.67 -5.85
C ILE A 66 1.02 -8.89 -5.14
N TYR A 67 1.87 -9.65 -4.46
CA TYR A 67 1.42 -10.65 -3.50
C TYR A 67 0.95 -9.98 -2.19
N ASP A 68 0.13 -10.68 -1.40
CA ASP A 68 -0.21 -10.27 -0.04
C ASP A 68 0.97 -10.46 0.91
N VAL A 69 2.00 -9.61 0.76
CA VAL A 69 3.23 -9.65 1.56
C VAL A 69 2.96 -9.41 3.05
N LEU A 70 1.89 -8.65 3.35
CA LEU A 70 1.51 -8.34 4.72
C LEU A 70 0.64 -9.43 5.36
N GLY A 71 0.07 -10.35 4.57
CA GLY A 71 -0.77 -11.45 5.06
C GLY A 71 -2.05 -10.98 5.73
N VAL A 72 -2.69 -9.93 5.20
CA VAL A 72 -3.86 -9.28 5.81
C VAL A 72 -5.06 -9.17 4.86
N VAL A 73 -4.95 -9.68 3.64
CA VAL A 73 -6.08 -9.73 2.70
C VAL A 73 -6.80 -11.05 2.88
N GLU A 74 -8.02 -10.97 3.40
CA GLU A 74 -8.90 -12.13 3.56
C GLU A 74 -9.17 -12.81 2.20
N ASP A 75 -9.26 -14.15 2.23
CA ASP A 75 -9.50 -15.02 1.07
C ASP A 75 -8.44 -14.95 -0.05
N TYR A 76 -7.30 -14.30 0.19
CA TYR A 76 -6.20 -14.27 -0.77
C TYR A 76 -5.32 -15.53 -0.64
N GLY A 77 -5.33 -16.37 -1.67
CA GLY A 77 -4.49 -17.59 -1.71
C GLY A 77 -5.03 -18.73 -0.86
N GLY A 78 -6.35 -18.97 -0.93
CA GLY A 78 -7.11 -19.97 -0.18
C GLY A 78 -6.33 -21.21 0.26
N TYR A 79 -6.11 -21.29 1.58
CA TYR A 79 -5.86 -22.55 2.28
C TYR A 79 -7.12 -23.46 2.33
N GLU A 80 -8.20 -23.10 1.63
CA GLU A 80 -9.40 -23.93 1.48
C GLU A 80 -9.32 -24.91 0.30
N ASP A 81 -8.42 -24.71 -0.67
CA ASP A 81 -8.27 -25.59 -1.83
C ASP A 81 -7.56 -26.93 -1.51
N TYR A 82 -7.11 -27.14 -0.27
CA TYR A 82 -6.36 -28.33 0.18
C TYR A 82 -7.15 -29.24 1.14
N LEU A 83 -8.42 -28.94 1.44
CA LEU A 83 -9.28 -29.76 2.31
C LEU A 83 -10.49 -30.35 1.55
N GLY A 84 -10.36 -30.55 0.23
CA GLY A 84 -11.30 -31.32 -0.60
C GLY A 84 -11.02 -32.81 -0.61
#